data_AF-A0A839RVX3-F1
#
_entry.id   AF-A0A839RVX3-F1
#
_cell.length_a   1.000
_cell.length_b   1.000
_cell.length_c   1.000
_cell.angle_alpha   90.00
_cell.angle_beta   90.00
_cell.angle_gamma   90.00
#
_symmetry.space_group_name_H-M   'P 1'
#
loop_
_entity.id
_entity.type
_entity.pdbx_description
1 polymer ?
#
loop_
_entity_poly.entity_id
_entity_poly.type
_entity_poly.pdbx_seq_one_letter_code
_entity_poly.pdbx_strand_id
1 'polypeptide(L)'
;MLAANNHNDPYDDSNVLPFSLGQPHRYQPDDMLPDVAAAGRIRFTDLAAADRAWVVAVLTQRGVTADDLATRLRCSKRSIQLVRADPLCTIMTEWLTAQTLADTLAHQVSVTTRDAALAQDAHDKTIAALKAKLSNVLDQLKVTHQRWQSERHRAEVMAKYLPHRKPHRPQAPANTDPLF
;
A
#
# COMPACT_ATOMS: atom_id res chain seq x y z
N MET A 1 -58.57 8.56 -48.00
CA MET A 1 -59.76 8.26 -47.17
C MET A 1 -59.29 7.50 -45.94
N LEU A 2 -59.60 8.04 -44.76
CA LEU A 2 -59.70 7.36 -43.44
C LEU A 2 -58.40 6.80 -42.85
N ALA A 3 -58.04 6.98 -41.59
CA ALA A 3 -58.60 7.77 -40.49
C ALA A 3 -57.48 7.92 -39.45
N ALA A 4 -57.50 9.03 -38.72
CA ALA A 4 -56.74 9.22 -37.51
C ALA A 4 -57.06 8.13 -36.49
N ASN A 5 -56.05 7.56 -35.83
CA ASN A 5 -56.25 6.91 -34.54
C ASN A 5 -55.30 7.54 -33.52
N ASN A 6 -55.93 8.48 -32.82
CA ASN A 6 -55.48 9.25 -31.69
C ASN A 6 -55.26 8.28 -30.51
N HIS A 7 -54.01 7.89 -30.25
CA HIS A 7 -53.67 7.18 -29.02
C HIS A 7 -53.55 8.24 -27.92
N ASN A 8 -54.69 8.51 -27.28
CA ASN A 8 -54.81 9.40 -26.15
C ASN A 8 -54.22 8.68 -24.93
N ASP A 9 -52.94 8.91 -24.67
CA ASP A 9 -52.26 8.41 -23.47
C ASP A 9 -52.70 9.28 -22.27
N PRO A 10 -53.42 8.73 -21.27
CA PRO A 10 -53.92 9.50 -20.14
C PRO A 10 -52.84 9.82 -19.10
N TYR A 11 -51.58 9.51 -19.38
CA TYR A 11 -50.40 9.79 -18.54
C TYR A 11 -49.42 10.74 -19.24
N ASP A 12 -49.93 11.83 -19.83
CA ASP A 12 -49.09 13.01 -20.12
C ASP A 12 -48.74 13.70 -18.79
N ASP A 13 -47.73 13.14 -18.12
CA ASP A 13 -47.16 13.58 -16.86
C ASP A 13 -46.21 14.79 -17.06
N SER A 14 -46.48 15.63 -18.06
CA SER A 14 -45.72 16.86 -18.35
C SER A 14 -46.02 18.00 -17.36
N ASN A 15 -46.67 17.72 -16.23
CA ASN A 15 -47.06 18.74 -15.26
C ASN A 15 -46.88 18.33 -13.78
N VAL A 16 -45.77 17.66 -13.44
CA VAL A 16 -45.36 17.46 -12.04
C VAL A 16 -44.32 18.51 -11.63
N LEU A 17 -44.85 19.62 -11.12
CA LEU A 17 -44.28 20.59 -10.16
C LEU A 17 -43.16 21.55 -10.64
N PRO A 18 -43.37 22.88 -10.55
CA PRO A 18 -42.30 23.87 -10.62
C PRO A 18 -41.59 23.98 -9.26
N PHE A 19 -41.05 22.88 -8.75
CA PHE A 19 -40.06 22.92 -7.69
C PHE A 19 -38.68 22.77 -8.34
N SER A 20 -38.22 23.83 -9.00
CA SER A 20 -36.79 24.11 -8.98
C SER A 20 -36.42 24.35 -7.52
N LEU A 21 -36.16 23.27 -6.79
CA LEU A 21 -35.34 23.32 -5.58
C LEU A 21 -34.02 23.91 -6.07
N GLY A 22 -33.89 25.23 -5.97
CA GLY A 22 -32.65 25.93 -6.27
C GLY A 22 -31.55 25.14 -5.59
N GLN A 23 -30.57 24.66 -6.37
CA GLN A 23 -29.51 23.82 -5.84
C GLN A 23 -29.02 24.46 -4.55
N PRO A 24 -29.03 23.76 -3.40
CA PRO A 24 -28.52 24.34 -2.18
C PRO A 24 -27.09 24.75 -2.49
N HIS A 25 -26.80 26.05 -2.39
CA HIS A 25 -25.48 26.57 -2.68
C HIS A 25 -24.52 25.89 -1.71
N ARG A 26 -23.79 24.89 -2.19
CA ARG A 26 -22.95 24.03 -1.37
C ARG A 26 -21.83 24.91 -0.84
N TYR A 27 -21.79 25.08 0.47
CA TYR A 27 -20.70 25.84 1.10
C TYR A 27 -19.37 25.19 0.70
N GLN A 28 -18.47 26.01 0.16
CA GLN A 28 -17.11 25.62 -0.18
C GLN A 28 -16.15 26.44 0.69
N PRO A 29 -15.33 25.79 1.53
CA PRO A 29 -14.34 26.49 2.33
C PRO A 29 -13.30 27.16 1.43
N ASP A 30 -12.91 28.39 1.79
CA ASP A 30 -11.78 29.08 1.15
C ASP A 30 -10.50 28.79 1.95
N ASP A 31 -9.55 28.09 1.31
CA ASP A 31 -8.28 27.69 1.92
C ASP A 31 -7.36 28.88 2.24
N MET A 32 -7.51 30.00 1.50
CA MET A 32 -6.68 31.19 1.70
C MET A 32 -7.21 32.07 2.83
N LEU A 33 -8.49 31.94 3.16
CA LEU A 33 -9.16 32.81 4.13
C LEU A 33 -8.53 32.74 5.53
N PRO A 34 -8.21 31.55 6.11
CA PRO A 34 -7.53 31.45 7.39
C PRO A 34 -6.16 32.13 7.43
N ASP A 35 -5.42 32.11 6.31
CA ASP A 35 -4.10 32.73 6.21
C ASP A 35 -4.18 34.26 6.19
N VAL A 36 -5.16 34.79 5.43
CA VAL A 36 -5.48 36.23 5.42
C VAL A 36 -5.96 36.69 6.80
N ALA A 37 -6.74 35.85 7.49
CA ALA A 37 -7.17 36.08 8.87
C ALA A 37 -6.00 36.06 9.85
N ALA A 38 -5.08 35.10 9.70
CA ALA A 38 -3.88 34.99 10.53
C ALA A 38 -2.99 36.24 10.38
N ALA A 39 -2.95 36.85 9.19
CA ALA A 39 -2.26 38.10 8.91
C ALA A 39 -3.01 39.37 9.40
N GLY A 40 -4.20 39.24 9.98
CA GLY A 40 -4.99 40.35 10.51
C GLY A 40 -5.52 41.32 9.45
N ARG A 41 -5.69 40.85 8.21
CA ARG A 41 -6.10 41.66 7.06
C ARG A 41 -7.63 41.74 6.89
N ILE A 42 -8.36 40.86 7.55
CA ILE A 42 -9.83 40.80 7.53
C ILE A 42 -10.41 41.06 8.92
N ARG A 43 -11.59 41.69 8.97
CA ARG A 43 -12.33 41.88 10.21
C ARG A 43 -13.37 40.79 10.37
N PHE A 44 -13.64 40.41 11.61
CA PHE A 44 -14.62 39.38 11.94
C PHE A 44 -16.04 39.67 11.44
N THR A 45 -16.41 40.96 11.39
CA THR A 45 -17.75 41.42 10.97
C THR A 45 -18.00 41.29 9.48
N ASP A 46 -16.93 41.25 8.68
CA ASP A 46 -17.01 41.31 7.23
C ASP A 46 -17.19 39.90 6.63
N LEU A 47 -17.13 38.86 7.47
CA LEU A 47 -17.22 37.45 7.10
C LEU A 47 -18.63 36.91 7.29
N ALA A 48 -19.06 36.01 6.40
CA ALA A 48 -20.28 35.24 6.58
C ALA A 48 -20.18 34.27 7.76
N ALA A 49 -21.30 33.76 8.27
CA ALA A 49 -21.31 32.88 9.45
C ALA A 49 -20.48 31.60 9.25
N ALA A 50 -20.61 30.96 8.09
CA ALA A 50 -19.85 29.76 7.74
C ALA A 50 -18.34 30.07 7.65
N ASP A 51 -17.96 31.20 7.06
CA ASP A 51 -16.56 31.62 6.93
C ASP A 51 -15.91 31.95 8.27
N ARG A 52 -16.66 32.55 9.20
CA ARG A 52 -16.18 32.79 10.57
C ARG A 52 -15.89 31.48 11.27
N ALA A 53 -16.80 30.52 11.18
CA ALA A 53 -16.61 29.20 11.77
C ALA A 53 -15.43 28.46 11.15
N TRP A 54 -15.28 28.52 9.82
CA TRP A 54 -14.15 27.94 9.10
C TRP A 54 -12.80 28.51 9.57
N VAL A 55 -12.67 29.84 9.59
CA VAL A 55 -11.44 30.52 10.04
C VAL A 55 -11.12 30.16 11.50
N VAL A 56 -12.12 30.18 12.38
CA VAL A 56 -11.93 29.82 13.79
C VAL A 56 -11.55 28.34 13.93
N ALA A 57 -12.16 27.44 13.18
CA ALA A 57 -11.85 26.01 13.21
C ALA A 57 -10.41 25.73 12.78
N VAL A 58 -10.00 26.23 11.61
CA VAL A 58 -8.65 26.05 11.06
C VAL A 58 -7.60 26.64 11.98
N LEU A 59 -7.79 27.87 12.47
CA LEU A 59 -6.79 28.51 13.33
C LEU A 59 -6.74 27.86 14.73
N THR A 60 -7.86 27.31 15.22
CA THR A 60 -7.88 26.53 16.46
C THR A 60 -7.12 25.22 16.30
N GLN A 61 -7.27 24.53 15.17
CA GLN A 61 -6.47 23.34 14.85
C GLN A 61 -4.97 23.65 14.76
N ARG A 62 -4.61 24.84 14.25
CA ARG A 62 -3.23 25.35 14.24
C ARG A 62 -2.70 25.79 15.62
N GLY A 63 -3.49 25.66 16.68
CA GLY A 63 -3.09 25.97 18.05
C GLY A 63 -3.19 27.45 18.43
N VAL A 64 -3.87 28.30 17.64
CA VAL A 64 -4.03 29.72 17.96
C VAL A 64 -5.04 29.90 19.10
N THR A 65 -4.66 30.69 20.12
CA THR A 65 -5.50 30.93 21.28
C THR A 65 -6.70 31.83 20.94
N ALA A 66 -7.75 31.78 21.77
CA ALA A 66 -8.92 32.65 21.58
C ALA A 66 -8.58 34.14 21.72
N ASP A 67 -7.58 34.49 22.55
CA ASP A 67 -7.15 35.87 22.76
C ASP A 67 -6.36 36.39 21.55
N ASP A 68 -5.52 35.55 20.96
CA ASP A 68 -4.80 35.88 19.72
C ASP A 68 -5.78 36.02 18.55
N LEU A 69 -6.78 35.14 18.45
CA LEU A 69 -7.84 35.24 17.44
C LEU A 69 -8.63 36.53 17.56
N ALA A 70 -9.03 36.88 18.79
CA ALA A 70 -9.75 38.11 19.07
C ALA A 70 -8.95 39.35 18.63
N THR A 71 -7.64 39.36 18.91
CA THR A 71 -6.73 40.44 18.53
C THR A 71 -6.57 40.54 17.01
N ARG A 72 -6.32 39.41 16.33
CA ARG A 72 -6.08 39.37 14.88
C ARG A 72 -7.34 39.74 14.07
N LEU A 73 -8.50 39.25 14.49
CA LEU A 73 -9.79 39.47 13.82
C LEU A 73 -10.50 40.75 14.27
N ARG A 74 -9.89 41.49 15.21
CA ARG A 74 -10.41 42.74 15.79
C ARG A 74 -11.81 42.58 16.38
N CYS A 75 -12.03 41.48 17.11
CA CYS A 75 -13.31 41.16 17.74
C CYS A 75 -13.14 40.82 19.22
N SER A 76 -14.26 40.67 19.93
CA SER A 76 -14.20 40.27 21.34
C SER A 76 -13.89 38.77 21.50
N LYS A 77 -13.21 38.40 22.60
CA LYS A 77 -13.02 36.98 22.99
C LYS A 77 -14.35 36.23 23.08
N ARG A 78 -15.40 36.90 23.57
CA ARG A 78 -16.75 36.34 23.68
C ARG A 78 -17.32 35.95 22.32
N SER A 79 -17.08 36.75 21.28
CA SER A 79 -17.51 36.45 19.90
C SER A 79 -16.84 35.19 19.36
N ILE A 80 -15.54 35.01 19.63
CA ILE A 80 -14.80 33.79 19.24
C ILE A 80 -15.35 32.58 19.98
N GLN A 81 -15.58 32.68 21.29
CA GLN A 81 -16.14 31.59 22.09
C GLN A 81 -17.55 31.21 21.63
N LEU A 82 -18.38 32.18 21.23
CA LEU A 82 -19.71 31.93 20.69
C LEU A 82 -19.64 31.15 19.37
N VAL A 83 -18.72 31.52 18.47
CA VAL A 83 -18.51 30.74 17.23
C VAL A 83 -17.94 29.35 17.53
N ARG A 84 -17.05 29.19 18.51
CA ARG A 84 -16.56 27.86 18.91
C ARG A 84 -17.66 26.95 19.45
N ALA A 85 -18.69 27.53 20.08
CA ALA A 85 -19.86 26.81 20.55
C ALA A 85 -20.90 26.54 19.44
N ASP A 86 -20.73 27.13 18.25
CA ASP A 86 -21.59 26.87 17.09
C ASP A 86 -21.34 25.43 16.60
N PRO A 87 -22.39 24.60 16.43
CA PRO A 87 -22.24 23.24 15.92
C PRO A 87 -21.52 23.19 14.57
N LEU A 88 -21.67 24.21 13.72
CA LEU A 88 -20.97 24.28 12.44
C LEU A 88 -19.45 24.37 12.64
N CYS A 89 -18.98 25.12 13.63
CA CYS A 89 -17.56 25.18 13.97
C CYS A 89 -17.07 23.85 14.53
N THR A 90 -17.86 23.18 15.38
CA THR A 90 -17.51 21.85 15.93
C THR A 90 -17.33 20.82 14.82
N ILE A 91 -18.30 20.73 13.90
CA ILE A 91 -18.24 19.80 12.76
C ILE A 91 -17.01 20.10 11.88
N MET A 92 -16.73 21.37 11.60
CA MET A 92 -15.54 21.75 10.82
C MET A 92 -14.24 21.36 11.54
N THR A 93 -14.13 21.55 12.85
CA THR A 93 -12.95 21.13 13.61
C THR A 93 -12.78 19.61 13.59
N GLU A 94 -13.85 18.84 13.74
CA GLU A 94 -13.79 17.38 13.68
C GLU A 94 -13.47 16.86 12.28
N TRP A 95 -14.01 17.50 11.24
CA TRP A 95 -13.67 17.18 9.86
C TRP A 95 -12.19 17.43 9.58
N LEU A 96 -11.66 18.56 10.03
CA LEU A 96 -10.25 18.90 9.89
C LEU A 96 -9.34 17.92 10.63
N THR A 97 -9.69 17.50 11.86
CA THR A 97 -8.90 16.50 12.58
C THR A 97 -8.96 15.15 11.89
N ALA A 98 -10.14 14.71 11.45
CA ALA A 98 -10.31 13.48 10.68
C ALA A 98 -9.48 13.49 9.39
N GLN A 99 -9.44 14.61 8.66
CA GLN A 99 -8.63 14.77 7.45
C GLN A 99 -7.14 14.60 7.76
N THR A 100 -6.62 15.28 8.79
CA THR A 100 -5.20 15.14 9.17
C THR A 100 -4.84 13.71 9.59
N LEU A 101 -5.75 13.01 10.28
CA LEU A 101 -5.56 11.60 10.63
C LEU A 101 -5.57 10.72 9.37
N ALA A 102 -6.48 10.95 8.44
CA ALA A 102 -6.51 10.24 7.17
C ALA A 102 -5.22 10.44 6.37
N ASP A 103 -4.72 11.67 6.29
CA ASP A 103 -3.49 12.00 5.55
C ASP A 103 -2.26 11.35 6.19
N THR A 104 -2.15 11.36 7.52
CA THR A 104 -1.06 10.68 8.24
C THR A 104 -1.09 9.17 8.06
N LEU A 105 -2.28 8.55 8.10
CA LEU A 105 -2.44 7.12 7.83
C LEU A 105 -2.13 6.78 6.37
N ALA A 106 -2.57 7.60 5.42
CA ALA A 106 -2.26 7.41 4.01
C ALA A 106 -0.74 7.47 3.76
N HIS A 107 -0.05 8.43 4.39
CA HIS A 107 1.40 8.50 4.35
C HIS A 107 2.04 7.24 4.95
N GLN A 108 1.59 6.78 6.11
CA GLN A 108 2.11 5.56 6.74
C GLN A 108 1.95 4.34 5.83
N VAL A 109 0.76 4.15 5.24
CA VAL A 109 0.49 3.05 4.29
C VAL A 109 1.41 3.14 3.07
N SER A 110 1.66 4.34 2.54
CA SER A 110 2.57 4.51 1.39
C SER A 110 4.00 4.08 1.72
N VAL A 111 4.50 4.41 2.91
CA VAL A 111 5.84 4.04 3.38
C VAL A 111 5.93 2.55 3.62
N THR A 112 4.99 1.96 4.34
CA THR A 112 5.01 0.53 4.65
C THR A 112 4.87 -0.34 3.40
N THR A 113 4.07 0.10 2.43
CA THR A 113 3.93 -0.60 1.13
C THR A 113 5.25 -0.60 0.36
N ARG A 114 5.95 0.54 0.34
CA ARG A 114 7.28 0.65 -0.28
C ARG A 114 8.29 -0.25 0.41
N ASP A 115 8.34 -0.25 1.74
CA ASP A 115 9.28 -1.05 2.50
C ASP A 115 9.02 -2.56 2.34
N ALA A 116 7.74 -2.96 2.31
CA ALA A 116 7.34 -4.33 2.04
C ALA A 116 7.77 -4.79 0.64
N ALA A 117 7.65 -3.94 -0.38
CA ALA A 117 8.12 -4.24 -1.73
C ALA A 117 9.64 -4.44 -1.78
N LEU A 118 10.42 -3.58 -1.11
CA LEU A 118 11.88 -3.71 -1.03
C LEU A 118 12.31 -4.99 -0.29
N ALA A 119 11.61 -5.34 0.78
CA ALA A 119 11.85 -6.58 1.51
C ALA A 119 11.54 -7.81 0.63
N GLN A 120 10.43 -7.78 -0.10
CA GLN A 120 10.05 -8.85 -1.02
C GLN A 120 11.09 -9.02 -2.14
N ASP A 121 11.55 -7.94 -2.74
CA ASP A 121 12.62 -7.98 -3.76
C ASP A 121 13.92 -8.58 -3.21
N ALA A 122 14.27 -8.29 -1.95
CA ALA A 122 15.43 -8.86 -1.29
C ALA A 122 15.23 -10.37 -1.07
N HIS A 123 14.06 -10.80 -0.61
CA HIS A 123 13.71 -12.21 -0.45
C HIS A 123 13.76 -12.95 -1.78
N ASP A 124 13.19 -12.41 -2.84
CA ASP A 124 13.17 -13.03 -4.17
C ASP A 124 14.60 -13.20 -4.73
N LYS A 125 15.48 -12.21 -4.52
CA LYS A 125 16.90 -12.35 -4.87
C LYS A 125 17.59 -13.46 -4.09
N THR A 126 17.33 -13.59 -2.79
CA THR A 126 17.92 -14.68 -2.00
C THR A 126 17.41 -16.06 -2.42
N ILE A 127 16.11 -16.18 -2.69
CA ILE A 127 15.50 -17.41 -3.20
C ILE A 127 16.10 -17.78 -4.57
N ALA A 128 16.22 -16.81 -5.48
CA ALA A 128 16.84 -17.02 -6.78
C ALA A 128 18.30 -17.49 -6.66
N ALA A 129 19.09 -16.87 -5.78
CA ALA A 129 20.47 -17.26 -5.52
C ALA A 129 20.58 -18.69 -4.94
N LEU A 130 19.69 -19.06 -4.01
CA LEU A 130 19.66 -20.41 -3.45
C LEU A 130 19.26 -21.46 -4.49
N LYS A 131 18.25 -21.16 -5.33
CA LYS A 131 17.86 -22.02 -6.44
C LYS A 131 19.01 -22.23 -7.43
N ALA A 132 19.74 -21.17 -7.78
CA ALA A 132 20.91 -21.26 -8.65
C ALA A 132 22.05 -22.10 -8.03
N LYS A 133 22.28 -21.99 -6.71
CA LYS A 133 23.24 -22.85 -6.02
C LYS A 133 22.83 -24.32 -6.08
N LEU A 134 21.55 -24.62 -5.85
CA LEU A 134 21.04 -26.00 -5.91
C LEU A 134 21.18 -26.58 -7.33
N SER A 135 20.79 -25.83 -8.37
CA SER A 135 20.92 -26.29 -9.75
C SER A 135 22.38 -26.61 -10.10
N ASN A 136 23.32 -25.75 -9.68
CA ASN A 136 24.74 -25.98 -9.91
C ASN A 136 25.24 -27.28 -9.25
N VAL A 137 24.84 -27.55 -8.01
CA VAL A 137 25.20 -28.80 -7.31
C VAL A 137 24.60 -30.01 -8.02
N LEU A 138 23.34 -29.91 -8.46
CA LEU A 138 22.67 -30.98 -9.19
C LEU A 138 23.39 -31.28 -10.51
N ASP A 139 23.79 -30.24 -11.24
CA ASP A 139 24.54 -30.40 -12.49
C ASP A 139 25.93 -31.00 -12.25
N GLN A 140 26.61 -30.62 -11.17
CA GLN A 140 27.87 -31.26 -10.76
C GLN A 140 27.67 -32.76 -10.49
N LEU A 141 26.62 -33.13 -9.76
CA LEU A 141 26.29 -34.54 -9.48
C LEU A 141 25.96 -35.32 -10.75
N LYS A 142 25.23 -34.73 -11.70
CA LYS A 142 24.97 -35.35 -13.01
C LYS A 142 26.27 -35.61 -13.76
N VAL A 143 27.17 -34.63 -13.82
CA VAL A 143 28.46 -34.76 -14.51
C VAL A 143 29.33 -35.83 -13.87
N THR A 144 29.44 -35.86 -12.54
CA THR A 144 30.23 -36.90 -11.86
C THR A 144 29.62 -38.28 -12.11
N HIS A 145 28.31 -38.44 -11.99
CA HIS A 145 27.62 -39.69 -12.26
C HIS A 145 27.84 -40.17 -13.70
N GLN A 146 27.74 -39.30 -14.70
CA GLN A 146 28.03 -39.63 -16.09
C GLN A 146 29.49 -40.09 -16.28
N ARG A 147 30.45 -39.45 -15.61
CA ARG A 147 31.86 -39.88 -15.63
C ARG A 147 32.00 -41.29 -15.06
N TRP A 148 31.46 -41.55 -13.87
CA TRP A 148 31.49 -42.89 -13.25
C TRP A 148 30.86 -43.96 -14.15
N GLN A 149 29.71 -43.66 -14.77
CA GLN A 149 29.06 -44.58 -15.70
C GLN A 149 29.94 -44.85 -16.93
N SER A 150 30.58 -43.83 -17.49
CA SER A 150 31.48 -43.98 -18.64
C SER A 150 32.72 -44.81 -18.30
N GLU A 151 33.32 -44.61 -17.12
CA GLU A 151 34.46 -45.38 -16.63
C GLU A 151 34.09 -46.82 -16.36
N ARG A 152 32.94 -47.05 -15.72
CA ARG A 152 32.40 -48.39 -15.51
C ARG A 152 32.17 -49.11 -16.83
N HIS A 153 31.53 -48.46 -17.81
CA HIS A 153 31.33 -49.03 -19.14
C HIS A 153 32.66 -49.37 -19.82
N ARG A 154 33.65 -48.48 -19.75
CA ARG A 154 35.00 -48.76 -20.28
C ARG A 154 35.64 -49.96 -19.60
N ALA A 155 35.55 -50.07 -18.27
CA ALA A 155 36.08 -51.20 -17.52
C ALA A 155 35.37 -52.52 -17.87
N GLU A 156 34.05 -52.51 -18.03
CA GLU A 156 33.26 -53.66 -18.48
C GLU A 156 33.67 -54.10 -19.89
N VAL A 157 33.86 -53.15 -20.81
CA VAL A 157 34.36 -53.43 -22.17
C VAL A 157 35.78 -54.00 -22.13
N MET A 158 36.70 -53.42 -21.35
CA MET A 158 38.08 -53.90 -21.21
C MET A 158 38.14 -55.29 -20.58
N ALA A 159 37.29 -55.59 -19.60
CA ALA A 159 37.20 -56.90 -18.95
C ALA A 159 36.90 -58.04 -19.94
N LYS A 160 36.16 -57.76 -21.02
CA LYS A 160 35.89 -58.73 -22.09
C LYS A 160 37.14 -59.13 -22.88
N TYR A 161 38.11 -58.23 -22.99
CA TYR A 161 39.34 -58.46 -23.77
C TYR A 161 40.53 -58.91 -22.91
N LEU A 162 40.40 -58.88 -21.58
CA LEU A 162 41.41 -59.44 -20.70
C LEU A 162 41.32 -60.97 -20.71
N PRO A 163 42.43 -61.70 -20.91
CA PRO A 163 42.41 -63.16 -20.81
C PRO A 163 41.96 -63.56 -19.40
N HIS A 164 41.05 -64.53 -19.29
CA HIS A 164 40.60 -65.07 -18.01
C HIS A 164 41.80 -65.61 -17.22
N ARG A 165 42.41 -64.76 -16.38
CA ARG A 165 43.34 -65.21 -15.35
C ARG A 165 42.53 -66.02 -14.36
N LYS A 166 42.74 -67.34 -14.35
CA LYS A 166 42.25 -68.20 -13.28
C LYS A 166 42.70 -67.58 -11.95
N PRO A 167 41.83 -67.48 -10.94
CA PRO A 167 42.24 -66.99 -9.64
C PRO A 167 43.42 -67.84 -9.18
N HIS A 168 44.56 -67.20 -8.93
CA HIS A 168 45.71 -67.86 -8.36
C HIS A 168 45.30 -68.22 -6.93
N ARG A 169 44.95 -69.49 -6.71
CA ARG A 169 44.66 -70.03 -5.37
C ARG A 169 45.92 -69.75 -4.53
N PRO A 170 45.85 -68.90 -3.48
CA PRO A 170 47.00 -68.73 -2.61
C PRO A 170 47.36 -70.11 -2.06
N GLN A 171 48.60 -70.56 -2.31
CA GLN A 171 49.11 -71.76 -1.67
C GLN A 171 49.06 -71.53 -0.17
N ALA A 172 48.37 -72.41 0.55
CA ALA A 172 48.41 -72.43 2.00
C ALA A 172 49.89 -72.51 2.43
N PRO A 173 50.33 -71.71 3.42
CA PRO A 173 51.70 -71.79 3.89
C PRO A 173 51.96 -73.22 4.35
N ALA A 174 53.02 -73.84 3.81
CA ALA A 174 53.46 -75.16 4.20
C ALA A 174 53.74 -75.15 5.70
N ASN A 175 53.06 -76.03 6.42
CA ASN A 175 53.29 -76.33 7.82
C ASN A 175 54.73 -76.81 7.97
N THR A 176 55.64 -75.94 8.38
CA THR A 176 56.96 -76.36 8.88
C THR A 176 56.78 -76.69 10.35
N ASP A 177 56.55 -77.98 10.64
CA ASP A 177 56.81 -78.55 11.96
C ASP A 177 58.33 -78.51 12.21
N PRO A 178 58.80 -77.89 13.31
CA PRO A 178 60.10 -78.23 13.87
C PRO A 178 59.92 -79.35 14.89
N LEU A 179 60.30 -80.57 14.50
CA LEU A 179 60.81 -81.56 15.44
C LEU A 179 62.08 -80.98 16.07
N PHE A 180 62.01 -80.54 17.32
CA PHE A 180 62.98 -80.73 18.42
C PHE A 180 62.50 -80.01 19.67
#